data_AF-A0A8S2QU01-F1
#
_entry.id   AF-A0A8S2QU01-F1
#
_cell.length_a   1.000
_cell.length_b   1.000
_cell.length_c   1.000
_cell.angle_alpha   90.00
_cell.angle_beta   90.00
_cell.angle_gamma   90.00
#
_symmetry.space_group_name_H-M   'P 1'
#
loop_
_entity.id
_entity.type
_entity.pdbx_description
1 polymer ?
#
loop_
_entity_poly.entity_id
_entity_poly.type
_entity_poly.pdbx_seq_one_letter_code
_entity_poly.pdbx_strand_id
1 'polypeptide(L)'
;ATFRSSYLYRRFVQNLVFYGVSQNTGEWLPNPYVSFFAGALIEIVAYCVVHLVLDRFGRKLTYGGFVLFFGLVAFLVVPIQMLLTTDSQVQRTLMFILNVALKFLASGSYAIIYIYANELFPTQARNTGMGICSMFARFGAILATFSNDLLVRAWIHFPIIVYGTMSLIAVAFATICPETANRPLPQTIYDIDRMGLTLPCRKSKPLTCDDMNGMTDSDEDMALKHQLNENDIF
;
A
#
# COMPACT_ATOMS: atom_id res chain seq x y z
N ALA A 1 3.71 16.98 -5.54
CA ALA A 1 4.79 16.10 -5.02
C ALA A 1 4.30 15.22 -3.86
N THR A 2 3.63 15.79 -2.86
CA THR A 2 3.22 15.13 -1.61
C THR A 2 2.36 13.87 -1.79
N PHE A 3 1.45 13.85 -2.77
CA PHE A 3 0.57 12.71 -2.99
C PHE A 3 1.30 11.44 -3.47
N ARG A 4 2.18 11.59 -4.47
CA ARG A 4 2.98 10.48 -5.03
C ARG A 4 3.88 9.84 -3.99
N SER A 5 4.62 10.66 -3.23
CA SER A 5 5.48 10.16 -2.14
C SER A 5 4.68 9.46 -1.05
N SER A 6 3.50 9.98 -0.71
CA SER A 6 2.59 9.36 0.27
C SER A 6 2.08 7.99 -0.19
N TYR A 7 1.78 7.82 -1.48
CA TYR A 7 1.37 6.51 -2.03
C TYR A 7 2.54 5.51 -2.05
N LEU A 8 3.74 5.94 -2.46
CA LEU A 8 4.94 5.11 -2.45
C LEU A 8 5.28 4.63 -1.04
N TYR A 9 5.20 5.51 -0.04
CA TYR A 9 5.40 5.16 1.36
C TYR A 9 4.40 4.10 1.83
N ARG A 10 3.11 4.27 1.53
CA ARG A 10 2.08 3.27 1.87
C ARG A 10 2.35 1.91 1.22
N ARG A 11 2.77 1.89 -0.05
CA ARG A 11 3.13 0.64 -0.76
C ARG A 11 4.34 -0.06 -0.13
N PHE A 12 5.33 0.72 0.28
CA PHE A 12 6.50 0.22 1.00
C PHE A 12 6.10 -0.42 2.34
N VAL A 13 5.38 0.31 3.20
CA VAL A 13 4.95 -0.18 4.51
C VAL A 13 4.05 -1.41 4.39
N GLN A 14 3.14 -1.42 3.42
CA GLN A 14 2.22 -2.54 3.25
C GLN A 14 2.94 -3.84 2.88
N ASN A 15 3.99 -3.78 2.06
CA ASN A 15 4.79 -4.96 1.74
C ASN A 15 5.67 -5.37 2.91
N LEU A 16 6.28 -4.40 3.60
CA LEU A 16 7.06 -4.65 4.81
C LEU A 16 6.24 -5.44 5.85
N VAL A 17 5.03 -4.97 6.14
CA VAL A 17 4.11 -5.59 7.10
C VAL A 17 3.62 -6.96 6.62
N PHE A 18 3.12 -7.05 5.38
CA PHE A 18 2.57 -8.31 4.86
C PHE A 18 3.61 -9.42 4.82
N TYR A 19 4.80 -9.17 4.27
CA TYR A 19 5.87 -10.17 4.25
C TYR A 19 6.42 -10.42 5.66
N GLY A 20 6.53 -9.38 6.49
CA GLY A 20 7.02 -9.50 7.85
C GLY A 20 6.18 -10.44 8.72
N VAL A 21 4.86 -10.35 8.64
CA VAL A 21 3.93 -11.25 9.34
C VAL A 21 3.89 -12.63 8.69
N SER A 22 3.99 -12.70 7.36
CA SER A 22 3.96 -13.96 6.60
C SER A 22 5.16 -14.86 6.90
N GLN A 23 6.35 -14.28 7.11
CA GLN A 23 7.56 -15.04 7.47
C GLN A 23 7.42 -15.73 8.84
N ASN A 24 6.76 -15.08 9.81
CA ASN A 24 6.53 -15.65 11.14
C ASN A 24 5.35 -16.63 11.22
N THR A 25 4.60 -16.82 10.13
CA THR A 25 3.39 -17.65 10.13
C THR A 25 3.68 -19.13 10.42
N GLY A 26 4.89 -19.61 10.13
CA GLY A 26 5.27 -21.01 10.38
C GLY A 26 5.35 -21.39 11.86
N GLU A 27 5.53 -20.42 12.75
CA GLU A 27 5.87 -20.66 14.18
C GLU A 27 4.65 -20.68 15.11
N TRP A 28 3.44 -20.48 14.58
CA TRP A 28 2.24 -20.33 15.40
C TRP A 28 1.78 -21.62 16.09
N LEU A 29 1.86 -22.75 15.38
CA LEU A 29 1.55 -24.07 15.90
C LEU A 29 2.79 -24.97 15.88
N PRO A 30 2.82 -26.05 16.68
CA PRO A 30 3.93 -27.02 16.66
C PRO A 30 4.19 -27.65 15.29
N ASN A 31 3.16 -27.75 14.43
CA ASN A 31 3.30 -28.26 13.08
C ASN A 31 3.26 -27.09 12.06
N PRO A 32 4.36 -26.79 11.36
CA PRO A 32 4.44 -25.65 10.46
C PRO A 32 3.48 -25.75 9.28
N TYR A 33 3.19 -26.96 8.77
CA TYR A 33 2.27 -27.16 7.65
C TYR A 33 0.85 -26.71 8.00
N VAL A 34 0.41 -26.96 9.24
CA VAL A 34 -0.90 -26.55 9.73
C VAL A 34 -0.95 -25.03 9.91
N SER A 35 0.12 -24.43 10.44
CA SER A 35 0.23 -22.97 10.59
C SER A 35 0.14 -22.26 9.24
N PHE A 36 0.85 -22.75 8.22
CA PHE A 36 0.80 -22.20 6.87
C PHE A 36 -0.58 -22.37 6.22
N PHE A 37 -1.20 -23.54 6.37
CA PHE A 37 -2.56 -23.77 5.87
C PHE A 37 -3.57 -22.83 6.52
N ALA A 38 -3.50 -22.65 7.85
CA ALA A 38 -4.34 -21.70 8.57
C ALA A 38 -4.09 -20.25 8.09
N GLY A 39 -2.83 -19.85 7.92
CA GLY A 39 -2.46 -18.55 7.39
C GLY A 39 -3.03 -18.27 5.99
N ALA A 40 -2.98 -19.25 5.09
CA ALA A 40 -3.56 -19.15 3.76
C ALA A 40 -5.10 -19.07 3.79
N LEU A 41 -5.76 -19.83 4.65
CA LEU A 41 -7.20 -19.75 4.83
C LEU A 41 -7.63 -18.36 5.33
N ILE A 42 -6.88 -17.80 6.27
CA ILE A 42 -7.12 -16.45 6.80
C ILE A 42 -6.96 -15.39 5.71
N GLU A 43 -5.99 -15.54 4.79
CA GLU A 43 -5.85 -14.63 3.65
C GLU A 43 -7.10 -14.64 2.75
N ILE A 44 -7.61 -15.83 2.40
CA ILE A 44 -8.82 -15.98 1.60
C ILE A 44 -10.01 -15.29 2.28
N VAL A 45 -10.20 -15.58 3.58
CA VAL A 45 -11.27 -14.98 4.37
C VAL A 45 -11.12 -13.46 4.44
N ALA A 46 -9.91 -12.94 4.64
CA ALA A 46 -9.63 -11.51 4.65
C ALA A 46 -10.02 -10.84 3.34
N TYR A 47 -9.69 -11.43 2.20
CA TYR A 47 -10.06 -10.89 0.88
C TYR A 47 -11.57 -10.89 0.66
N CYS A 48 -12.28 -11.95 1.05
CA CYS A 48 -13.73 -11.99 0.97
C CYS A 48 -14.38 -10.89 1.84
N VAL A 49 -13.93 -10.71 3.08
CA VAL A 49 -14.46 -9.68 3.99
C VAL A 49 -14.15 -8.28 3.43
N VAL A 50 -12.93 -8.03 2.97
CA VAL A 50 -12.56 -6.74 2.38
C VAL A 50 -13.43 -6.39 1.19
N HIS A 51 -13.73 -7.34 0.31
CA HIS A 51 -14.60 -7.09 -0.83
C HIS A 51 -15.98 -6.59 -0.40
N LEU A 52 -16.58 -7.21 0.62
CA LEU A 52 -17.89 -6.80 1.15
C LEU A 52 -17.86 -5.44 1.88
N VAL A 53 -16.77 -5.14 2.59
CA VAL A 53 -16.62 -3.91 3.39
C VAL A 53 -16.32 -2.70 2.51
N LEU A 54 -15.54 -2.88 1.44
CA LEU A 54 -15.11 -1.81 0.55
C LEU A 54 -16.26 -1.06 -0.12
N ASP A 55 -17.31 -1.79 -0.50
CA ASP A 55 -18.48 -1.19 -1.15
C ASP A 55 -19.30 -0.33 -0.18
N ARG A 56 -19.25 -0.61 1.12
CA ARG A 56 -20.04 0.12 2.14
C ARG A 56 -19.32 1.33 2.74
N PHE A 57 -18.04 1.20 3.07
CA PHE A 57 -17.29 2.22 3.83
C PHE A 57 -16.31 3.05 3.00
N GLY A 58 -16.18 2.76 1.70
CA GLY A 58 -15.23 3.43 0.83
C GLY A 58 -13.78 2.96 1.05
N ARG A 59 -12.90 3.33 0.11
CA ARG A 59 -11.54 2.75 0.03
C ARG A 59 -10.59 3.34 1.07
N LYS A 60 -10.66 4.67 1.27
CA LYS A 60 -9.77 5.41 2.16
C LYS A 60 -9.98 5.05 3.63
N LEU A 61 -11.24 5.05 4.09
CA LEU A 61 -11.59 4.73 5.47
C LEU A 61 -11.30 3.27 5.77
N THR A 62 -11.63 2.35 4.86
CA THR A 62 -11.34 0.92 5.05
C THR A 62 -9.83 0.68 5.13
N TYR A 63 -9.03 1.25 4.21
CA TYR A 63 -7.57 1.13 4.29
C TYR A 63 -7.02 1.70 5.61
N GLY A 64 -7.40 2.94 5.96
CA GLY A 64 -6.93 3.60 7.17
C GLY A 64 -7.31 2.83 8.44
N GLY A 65 -8.53 2.31 8.51
CA GLY A 65 -9.01 1.50 9.62
C GLY A 65 -8.20 0.22 9.78
N PHE A 66 -8.03 -0.57 8.72
CA PHE A 66 -7.28 -1.84 8.78
C PHE A 66 -5.83 -1.62 9.21
N VAL A 67 -5.15 -0.60 8.68
CA VAL A 67 -3.76 -0.29 9.04
C VAL A 67 -3.64 0.26 10.46
N LEU A 68 -4.61 1.06 10.92
CA LEU A 68 -4.65 1.56 12.30
C LEU A 68 -4.87 0.42 13.29
N PHE A 69 -5.83 -0.46 13.03
CA PHE A 69 -6.06 -1.64 13.87
C PHE A 69 -4.85 -2.57 13.87
N PHE A 70 -4.18 -2.74 12.72
CA PHE A 70 -2.93 -3.49 12.65
C PHE A 70 -1.87 -2.90 13.60
N GLY A 71 -1.64 -1.59 13.54
CA GLY A 71 -0.70 -0.90 14.42
C GLY A 71 -1.04 -1.09 15.90
N LEU A 72 -2.31 -0.91 16.27
CA LEU A 72 -2.76 -1.12 17.65
C LEU A 72 -2.53 -2.56 18.13
N VAL A 73 -2.92 -3.56 17.34
CA VAL A 73 -2.70 -4.97 17.69
C VAL A 73 -1.21 -5.29 17.79
N ALA A 74 -0.38 -4.76 16.89
CA ALA A 74 1.07 -4.95 16.94
C ALA A 74 1.68 -4.39 18.24
N PHE A 75 1.23 -3.22 18.69
CA PHE A 75 1.65 -2.66 19.99
C PHE A 75 1.11 -3.44 21.19
N LEU A 76 -0.06 -4.08 21.09
CA LEU A 76 -0.60 -4.93 22.16
C LEU A 76 0.13 -6.27 22.30
N VAL A 77 0.67 -6.83 21.21
CA VAL A 77 1.42 -8.10 21.26
C VAL A 77 2.66 -7.99 22.14
N VAL A 78 3.39 -6.88 22.07
CA VAL A 78 4.66 -6.66 22.80
C VAL A 78 4.52 -6.78 24.33
N PRO A 79 3.64 -6.02 25.02
CA PRO A 79 3.48 -6.14 26.46
C PRO A 79 2.93 -7.51 26.85
N ILE A 80 2.02 -8.09 26.06
CA ILE A 80 1.46 -9.43 26.35
C ILE A 80 2.55 -10.49 26.32
N GLN A 81 3.49 -10.40 25.37
CA GLN A 81 4.62 -11.34 25.27
C GLN A 81 5.64 -11.17 26.40
N MET A 82 5.81 -9.96 26.92
CA MET A 82 6.71 -9.66 28.04
C MET A 82 6.11 -10.01 29.42
N LEU A 83 4.81 -9.76 29.62
CA LEU A 83 4.12 -9.94 30.90
C LEU A 83 3.74 -11.40 31.16
N LEU A 84 3.35 -12.15 30.12
CA LEU A 84 3.09 -13.57 30.22
C LEU A 84 4.37 -14.31 29.85
N THR A 85 5.27 -14.49 30.81
CA THR A 85 6.45 -15.38 30.67
C THR A 85 6.17 -16.80 31.17
N THR A 86 4.98 -17.04 31.74
CA THR A 86 4.56 -18.36 32.24
C THR A 86 3.90 -19.15 31.11
N ASP A 87 4.55 -20.24 30.70
CA ASP A 87 4.20 -21.17 29.59
C ASP A 87 2.84 -21.87 29.81
N SER A 88 1.79 -21.06 29.83
CA SER A 88 0.42 -21.45 30.04
C SER A 88 -0.27 -21.64 28.69
N GLN A 89 -1.17 -22.62 28.61
CA GLN A 89 -2.01 -22.84 27.42
C GLN A 89 -2.79 -21.58 27.02
N VAL A 90 -3.13 -20.74 28.01
CA VAL A 90 -3.80 -19.46 27.82
C VAL A 90 -2.93 -18.50 27.00
N GLN A 91 -1.63 -18.39 27.30
CA GLN A 91 -0.71 -17.54 26.54
C GLN A 91 -0.59 -17.97 25.09
N ARG A 92 -0.41 -19.28 24.84
CA ARG A 92 -0.27 -19.83 23.48
C ARG A 92 -1.53 -19.56 22.65
N THR A 93 -2.70 -19.75 23.25
CA THR A 93 -3.98 -19.47 22.59
C THR A 93 -4.15 -17.97 22.30
N LEU A 94 -3.80 -17.11 23.25
CA LEU A 94 -3.88 -15.65 23.07
C LEU A 94 -2.93 -15.15 21.98
N MET A 95 -1.69 -15.64 21.96
CA MET A 95 -0.71 -15.33 20.91
C MET A 95 -1.19 -15.79 19.54
N PHE A 96 -1.76 -17.00 19.46
CA PHE A 96 -2.33 -17.50 18.21
C PHE A 96 -3.43 -16.56 17.69
N ILE A 97 -4.39 -16.17 18.53
CA ILE A 97 -5.48 -15.26 18.16
C ILE A 97 -4.94 -13.90 17.68
N LEU A 98 -3.95 -13.34 18.38
CA LEU A 98 -3.35 -12.06 18.01
C LEU A 98 -2.60 -12.14 16.67
N ASN A 99 -1.84 -13.21 16.44
CA ASN A 99 -1.13 -13.43 15.18
C ASN A 99 -2.09 -13.63 13.99
N VAL A 100 -3.18 -14.37 14.21
CA VAL A 100 -4.27 -14.53 13.24
C VAL A 100 -4.90 -13.17 12.92
N ALA A 101 -5.17 -12.34 13.93
CA ALA A 101 -5.71 -11.00 13.74
C ALA A 101 -4.74 -10.09 12.95
N LEU A 102 -3.44 -10.12 13.27
CA LEU A 102 -2.41 -9.38 12.52
C LEU A 102 -2.36 -9.81 11.06
N LYS A 103 -2.38 -11.12 10.79
CA LYS A 103 -2.38 -11.67 9.43
C LYS A 103 -3.63 -11.26 8.66
N PHE A 104 -4.80 -11.33 9.28
CA PHE A 104 -6.06 -10.89 8.69
C PHE A 104 -6.00 -9.40 8.32
N LEU A 105 -5.56 -8.53 9.24
CA LEU A 105 -5.47 -7.09 9.03
C LEU A 105 -4.43 -6.73 7.97
N ALA A 106 -3.27 -7.39 7.97
CA ALA A 106 -2.21 -7.20 6.98
C ALA A 106 -2.66 -7.62 5.58
N SER A 107 -3.35 -8.76 5.46
CA SER A 107 -3.85 -9.25 4.18
C SER A 107 -4.97 -8.35 3.66
N GLY A 108 -5.90 -7.95 4.53
CA GLY A 108 -6.98 -7.05 4.14
C GLY A 108 -6.47 -5.70 3.62
N SER A 109 -5.57 -5.05 4.35
CA SER A 109 -4.94 -3.79 3.90
C SER A 109 -4.12 -3.97 2.62
N TYR A 110 -3.54 -5.15 2.38
CA TYR A 110 -2.84 -5.47 1.13
C TYR A 110 -3.81 -5.49 -0.05
N ALA A 111 -4.95 -6.17 0.05
CA ALA A 111 -5.95 -6.17 -1.02
C ALA A 111 -6.46 -4.76 -1.35
N ILE A 112 -6.74 -3.95 -0.33
CA ILE A 112 -7.30 -2.61 -0.52
C ILE A 112 -6.31 -1.70 -1.27
N ILE A 113 -5.01 -1.73 -0.93
CA ILE A 113 -4.04 -0.85 -1.59
C ILE A 113 -3.84 -1.20 -3.08
N TYR A 114 -4.02 -2.46 -3.46
CA TYR A 114 -3.98 -2.91 -4.85
C TYR A 114 -5.18 -2.42 -5.64
N ILE A 115 -6.39 -2.55 -5.07
CA ILE A 115 -7.61 -2.00 -5.70
C ILE A 115 -7.47 -0.47 -5.83
N TYR A 116 -7.00 0.18 -4.76
CA TYR A 116 -6.78 1.61 -4.73
C TYR A 116 -5.73 2.08 -5.75
N ALA A 117 -4.74 1.25 -6.09
CA ALA A 117 -3.79 1.52 -7.18
C ALA A 117 -4.52 1.66 -8.52
N ASN A 118 -5.40 0.70 -8.82
CA ASN A 118 -6.12 0.65 -10.09
C ASN A 118 -7.09 1.82 -10.25
N GLU A 119 -7.70 2.29 -9.17
CA GLU A 119 -8.60 3.45 -9.22
C GLU A 119 -7.86 4.79 -9.36
N LEU A 120 -6.61 4.83 -8.89
CA LEU A 120 -5.83 6.06 -8.80
C LEU A 120 -4.99 6.34 -10.05
N PHE A 121 -4.48 5.30 -10.70
CA PHE A 121 -3.65 5.45 -11.89
C PHE A 121 -4.49 5.39 -13.18
N PRO A 122 -4.30 6.35 -14.11
CA PRO A 122 -5.04 6.38 -15.38
C PRO A 122 -4.63 5.21 -16.24
N THR A 123 -5.52 4.73 -17.11
CA THR A 123 -5.24 3.55 -17.96
C THR A 123 -3.94 3.68 -18.75
N GLN A 124 -3.63 4.88 -19.26
CA GLN A 124 -2.43 5.14 -20.07
C GLN A 124 -1.11 4.95 -19.30
N ALA A 125 -1.02 5.47 -18.07
CA ALA A 125 0.21 5.43 -17.26
C ALA A 125 0.15 4.42 -16.10
N ARG A 126 -0.89 3.56 -16.04
CA ARG A 126 -1.10 2.61 -14.94
C ARG A 126 0.03 1.60 -14.83
N ASN A 127 0.48 1.05 -15.96
CA ASN A 127 1.52 0.03 -15.97
C ASN A 127 2.85 0.59 -15.43
N THR A 128 3.28 1.76 -15.91
CA THR A 128 4.49 2.44 -15.44
C THR A 128 4.39 2.83 -13.96
N GLY A 129 3.26 3.43 -13.56
CA GLY A 129 3.01 3.84 -12.17
C GLY A 129 3.02 2.67 -11.20
N MET A 130 2.33 1.57 -11.53
CA MET A 130 2.33 0.35 -10.74
C MET A 130 3.71 -0.32 -10.72
N GLY A 131 4.49 -0.24 -11.79
CA GLY A 131 5.86 -0.73 -11.86
C GLY A 131 6.77 -0.06 -10.84
N ILE A 132 6.81 1.29 -10.83
CA ILE A 132 7.60 2.08 -9.87
C ILE A 132 7.14 1.76 -8.44
N CYS A 133 5.83 1.74 -8.20
CA CYS A 133 5.29 1.40 -6.88
C CYS A 133 5.65 -0.02 -6.44
N SER A 134 5.78 -0.95 -7.39
CA SER A 134 6.18 -2.32 -7.12
C SER A 134 7.67 -2.43 -6.79
N MET A 135 8.54 -1.64 -7.44
CA MET A 135 9.95 -1.56 -7.07
C MET A 135 10.11 -1.10 -5.61
N PHE A 136 9.44 -0.01 -5.21
CA PHE A 136 9.45 0.46 -3.81
C PHE A 136 8.85 -0.56 -2.84
N ALA A 137 7.76 -1.23 -3.22
CA ALA A 137 7.18 -2.33 -2.45
C ALA A 137 8.17 -3.49 -2.24
N ARG A 138 8.98 -3.85 -3.24
CA ARG A 138 9.98 -4.92 -3.14
C ARG A 138 11.10 -4.57 -2.16
N PHE A 139 11.51 -3.32 -2.08
CA PHE A 139 12.42 -2.88 -1.01
C PHE A 139 11.84 -3.13 0.39
N GLY A 140 10.54 -2.88 0.58
CA GLY A 140 9.84 -3.20 1.83
C GLY A 140 9.87 -4.69 2.15
N ALA A 141 9.64 -5.55 1.16
CA ALA A 141 9.69 -7.01 1.33
C ALA A 141 11.10 -7.52 1.69
N ILE A 142 12.15 -6.99 1.06
CA ILE A 142 13.55 -7.35 1.37
C ILE A 142 13.88 -6.96 2.81
N LEU A 143 13.49 -5.76 3.24
CA LEU A 143 13.67 -5.30 4.61
C LEU A 143 12.86 -6.12 5.61
N ALA A 144 11.70 -6.67 5.24
CA ALA A 144 10.90 -7.55 6.09
C ALA A 144 11.63 -8.86 6.41
N THR A 145 12.23 -9.49 5.41
CA THR A 145 13.00 -10.73 5.62
C THR A 145 14.26 -10.44 6.42
N PHE A 146 14.96 -9.35 6.11
CA PHE A 146 16.18 -8.96 6.83
C PHE A 146 15.92 -8.61 8.30
N SER A 147 14.81 -7.91 8.58
CA SER A 147 14.42 -7.58 9.94
C SER A 147 14.06 -8.83 10.75
N ASN A 148 13.36 -9.80 10.17
CA ASN A 148 13.07 -11.04 10.89
C ASN A 148 14.33 -11.88 11.18
N ASP A 149 15.28 -12.02 10.25
CA ASP A 149 16.48 -12.85 10.52
C ASP A 149 17.50 -12.14 11.43
N LEU A 150 17.75 -10.84 11.22
CA LEU A 150 18.80 -10.12 11.94
C LEU A 150 18.32 -9.50 13.26
N LEU A 151 17.11 -8.92 13.30
CA LEU A 151 16.64 -8.21 14.50
C LEU A 151 16.12 -9.17 15.56
N VAL A 152 15.59 -10.35 15.18
CA VAL A 152 15.18 -11.37 16.16
C VAL A 152 16.36 -11.87 16.98
N ARG A 153 17.57 -11.94 16.39
CA ARG A 153 18.79 -12.34 17.11
C ARG A 153 19.21 -11.34 18.18
N ALA A 154 18.90 -10.05 17.99
CA ALA A 154 19.18 -9.01 18.97
C ALA A 154 18.04 -8.89 20.00
N TRP A 155 16.80 -8.80 19.51
CA TRP A 155 15.61 -8.63 20.33
C TRP A 155 14.35 -9.12 19.61
N ILE A 156 13.75 -10.20 20.13
CA ILE A 156 12.62 -10.90 19.49
C ILE A 156 11.39 -10.01 19.22
N HIS A 157 11.17 -8.96 20.02
CA HIS A 157 10.00 -8.06 19.87
C HIS A 157 10.25 -6.84 18.95
N PHE A 158 11.51 -6.56 18.60
CA PHE A 158 11.87 -5.40 17.81
C PHE A 158 11.18 -5.33 16.43
N PRO A 159 11.09 -6.41 15.62
CA PRO A 159 10.46 -6.31 14.30
C PRO A 159 8.98 -5.93 14.38
N ILE A 160 8.23 -6.44 15.37
CA ILE A 160 6.81 -6.09 15.56
C ILE A 160 6.63 -4.61 15.88
N ILE A 161 7.50 -4.03 16.71
CA ILE A 161 7.47 -2.59 17.03
C ILE A 161 7.74 -1.74 15.78
N VAL A 162 8.70 -2.16 14.95
CA VAL A 162 9.01 -1.49 13.68
C VAL A 162 7.81 -1.54 12.73
N TYR A 163 7.15 -2.68 12.61
CA TYR A 163 5.95 -2.82 11.78
C TYR A 163 4.79 -1.96 12.30
N GLY A 164 4.57 -1.95 13.62
CA GLY A 164 3.54 -1.14 14.28
C GLY A 164 3.78 0.36 14.09
N THR A 165 4.98 0.86 14.37
CA THR A 165 5.33 2.28 14.20
C THR A 165 5.19 2.75 12.75
N MET A 166 5.70 1.98 11.78
CA MET A 166 5.59 2.29 10.35
C MET A 166 4.15 2.29 9.87
N SER A 167 3.31 1.38 10.39
CA SER A 167 1.87 1.36 10.06
C SER A 167 1.13 2.60 10.56
N LEU A 168 1.43 3.10 11.77
CA LEU A 168 0.80 4.32 12.30
C LEU A 168 1.18 5.55 11.48
N ILE A 169 2.45 5.65 11.06
CA ILE A 169 2.89 6.72 10.16
C ILE A 169 2.14 6.60 8.82
N ALA A 170 1.95 5.39 8.30
CA ALA A 170 1.21 5.17 7.05
C ALA A 170 -0.27 5.60 7.15
N VAL A 171 -0.90 5.49 8.32
CA VAL A 171 -2.26 6.02 8.58
C VAL A 171 -2.28 7.54 8.51
N ALA A 172 -1.28 8.21 9.08
CA ALA A 172 -1.17 9.67 8.98
C ALA A 172 -1.09 10.11 7.50
N PHE A 173 -0.28 9.42 6.69
CA PHE A 173 -0.19 9.67 5.24
C PHE A 173 -1.45 9.27 4.45
N ALA A 174 -2.28 8.35 4.96
CA ALA A 174 -3.54 7.98 4.33
C ALA A 174 -4.56 9.15 4.35
N THR A 175 -4.47 10.06 5.32
CA THR A 175 -5.37 11.23 5.40
C THR A 175 -5.19 12.21 4.24
N ILE A 176 -3.97 12.32 3.69
CA ILE A 176 -3.62 13.21 2.57
C ILE A 176 -4.29 12.79 1.25
N CYS A 177 -4.72 11.53 1.14
CA CYS A 177 -5.26 11.01 -0.11
C CYS A 177 -6.76 11.31 -0.27
N PRO A 178 -7.22 11.69 -1.48
CA PRO A 178 -8.64 11.86 -1.76
C PRO A 178 -9.36 10.51 -1.77
N GLU A 179 -10.65 10.53 -1.50
CA GLU A 179 -11.48 9.33 -1.55
C GLU A 179 -11.84 8.99 -3.02
N THR A 180 -11.62 7.74 -3.42
CA THR A 180 -11.89 7.22 -4.77
C THR A 180 -13.24 6.51 -4.90
N ALA A 181 -14.00 6.37 -3.80
CA ALA A 181 -15.29 5.69 -3.83
C ALA A 181 -16.31 6.45 -4.70
N ASN A 182 -17.07 5.70 -5.52
CA ASN A 182 -18.14 6.20 -6.39
C ASN A 182 -17.71 7.23 -7.46
N ARG A 183 -16.44 7.25 -7.85
CA ARG A 183 -15.95 8.09 -8.95
C ARG A 183 -15.67 7.25 -10.20
N PRO A 184 -15.93 7.78 -11.41
CA PRO A 184 -15.54 7.09 -12.64
C PRO A 184 -14.01 6.95 -12.68
N LEU A 185 -13.53 5.83 -13.20
CA LEU A 185 -12.09 5.59 -13.33
C LEU A 185 -11.48 6.65 -14.27
N PRO A 186 -10.37 7.29 -13.88
CA PRO A 186 -9.68 8.23 -14.76
C PRO A 186 -9.20 7.50 -16.01
N GLN A 187 -9.67 7.92 -17.17
CA GLN A 187 -9.22 7.37 -18.44
C GLN A 187 -8.03 8.17 -18.98
N THR A 188 -8.02 9.47 -18.67
CA THR A 188 -7.03 10.42 -19.16
C THR A 188 -6.31 11.15 -18.03
N ILE A 189 -5.11 11.66 -18.31
CA ILE A 189 -4.30 12.43 -17.36
C ILE A 189 -5.06 13.68 -16.87
N TYR A 190 -5.90 14.28 -17.72
CA TYR A 190 -6.75 15.42 -17.37
C TYR A 190 -7.77 15.11 -16.25
N ASP A 191 -8.21 13.86 -16.11
CA ASP A 191 -9.14 13.44 -15.06
C ASP A 191 -8.46 13.41 -13.68
N ILE A 192 -7.14 13.20 -13.65
CA ILE A 192 -6.31 13.22 -12.43
C ILE A 192 -6.14 14.65 -11.92
N ASP A 193 -6.01 15.61 -12.82
CA ASP A 193 -5.86 17.03 -12.48
C ASP A 193 -7.14 17.58 -11.83
N ARG A 194 -8.31 17.13 -12.31
CA ARG A 194 -9.62 17.41 -11.67
C ARG A 194 -9.76 16.78 -10.27
N MET A 195 -9.05 15.70 -10.00
CA MET A 195 -9.02 15.06 -8.67
C MET A 195 -8.00 15.71 -7.71
N GLY A 196 -7.25 16.73 -8.16
CA GLY A 196 -6.26 17.45 -7.34
C GLY A 196 -4.96 16.68 -7.13
N LEU A 197 -4.62 15.77 -8.05
CA LEU A 197 -3.56 14.76 -7.87
C LEU A 197 -2.27 15.03 -8.67
N THR A 198 -2.20 16.07 -9.50
CA THR A 198 -1.02 16.49 -10.30
C THR A 198 -0.44 17.81 -9.76
N LEU A 199 0.84 17.88 -9.35
CA LEU A 199 2.08 18.15 -10.10
C LEU A 199 2.13 19.55 -10.76
N PRO A 200 3.12 20.39 -10.43
CA PRO A 200 3.55 21.47 -11.30
C PRO A 200 4.36 20.85 -12.44
N CYS A 201 3.72 20.26 -13.45
CA CYS A 201 4.34 20.24 -14.77
C CYS A 201 3.99 21.57 -15.42
N ARG A 202 5.02 22.27 -15.88
CA ARG A 202 4.91 23.58 -16.54
C ARG A 202 3.77 23.49 -17.54
N LYS A 203 2.73 24.32 -17.35
CA LYS A 203 1.64 24.48 -18.31
C LYS A 203 2.28 24.75 -19.67
N SER A 204 2.42 23.76 -20.54
CA SER A 204 2.38 24.05 -21.96
C SER A 204 0.94 24.49 -22.19
N LYS A 205 0.76 25.79 -22.47
CA LYS A 205 -0.52 26.25 -23.03
C LYS A 205 -0.78 25.35 -24.24
N PRO A 206 -1.98 24.77 -24.40
CA PRO A 206 -2.35 24.23 -25.70
C PRO A 206 -2.18 25.39 -26.70
N LEU A 207 -1.43 25.19 -27.80
CA LEU A 207 -1.31 26.21 -28.84
C LEU A 207 -2.74 26.53 -29.30
N THR A 208 -3.16 27.76 -29.08
CA THR A 208 -4.41 28.26 -29.61
C THR A 208 -4.22 28.55 -31.10
N CYS A 209 -5.28 28.47 -31.90
CA CYS A 209 -5.19 28.73 -33.36
C CYS A 209 -4.59 30.12 -33.67
N ASP A 210 -4.75 31.07 -32.75
CA ASP A 210 -4.15 32.41 -32.83
C ASP A 210 -2.62 32.41 -32.70
N ASP A 211 -2.02 31.42 -32.01
CA ASP A 211 -0.58 31.27 -31.85
C ASP A 211 0.09 30.61 -33.08
N MET A 212 -0.68 29.88 -33.90
CA MET A 212 -0.23 29.19 -35.13
C MET A 212 -0.11 30.14 -36.33
N ASN A 213 -0.93 31.20 -36.38
CA ASN A 213 -0.98 32.14 -37.52
C ASN A 213 0.32 32.95 -37.78
N GLY A 214 1.34 32.81 -36.92
CA GLY A 214 2.65 33.46 -37.06
C GLY A 214 3.83 32.50 -37.21
N MET A 215 3.61 31.19 -37.30
CA MET A 215 4.66 30.17 -37.40
C MET A 215 4.84 29.70 -38.84
N THR A 216 6.06 29.30 -39.20
CA THR A 216 6.32 28.67 -40.51
C THR A 216 5.96 27.19 -40.45
N ASP A 217 5.53 26.56 -41.56
CA ASP A 217 5.09 25.16 -41.61
C ASP A 217 6.11 24.18 -40.96
N SER A 218 7.41 24.48 -41.02
CA SER A 218 8.45 23.66 -40.38
C SER A 218 8.48 23.75 -38.85
N ASP A 219 8.07 24.88 -38.28
CA ASP A 219 8.00 25.10 -36.84
C ASP A 219 6.75 24.45 -36.23
N GLU A 220 5.64 24.44 -36.98
CA GLU A 220 4.41 23.74 -36.60
C GLU A 220 4.63 22.23 -36.46
N ASP A 221 5.28 21.61 -37.46
CA ASP A 221 5.60 20.19 -37.46
C ASP A 221 6.56 19.80 -36.32
N MET A 222 7.49 20.68 -35.96
CA MET A 222 8.43 20.46 -34.86
C MET A 222 7.75 20.60 -33.50
N ALA A 223 6.85 21.58 -33.34
CA ALA A 223 6.05 21.75 -32.13
C ALA A 223 5.08 20.59 -31.92
N LEU A 224 4.42 20.11 -32.98
CA LEU A 224 3.57 18.92 -32.96
C LEU A 224 4.35 17.66 -32.60
N LYS A 225 5.55 17.47 -33.18
CA LYS A 225 6.43 16.34 -32.83
C LYS A 225 6.93 16.41 -31.39
N HIS A 226 7.24 17.61 -30.87
CA HIS A 226 7.65 17.77 -29.47
C HIS A 226 6.49 17.46 -28.51
N GLN A 227 5.27 17.87 -28.83
CA GLN A 227 4.09 17.51 -28.04
C GLN A 227 3.74 16.03 -28.13
N LEU A 228 3.85 15.41 -29.31
CA LEU A 228 3.67 13.97 -29.46
C LEU A 228 4.72 13.19 -28.66
N ASN A 229 5.98 13.61 -28.71
CA ASN A 229 7.07 12.95 -27.97
C ASN A 229 6.96 13.18 -26.44
N GLU A 230 6.52 14.35 -25.96
CA GLU A 230 6.23 14.57 -24.53
C GLU A 230 5.02 13.76 -24.03
N ASN A 231 4.05 13.47 -24.90
CA ASN A 231 2.91 12.63 -24.57
C ASN A 231 3.26 11.12 -24.62
N ASP A 232 4.27 10.74 -25.40
CA ASP A 232 4.74 9.35 -25.51
C ASP A 232 5.87 8.98 -24.52
N ILE A 233 6.56 9.97 -23.95
CA ILE A 233 7.60 9.75 -22.92
C ILE A 233 6.97 9.93 -21.53
N PHE A 234 6.10 9.01 -21.08
CA PHE A 234 5.87 8.67 -19.66
C PHE A 234 4.99 7.42 -19.46
#